data_AF-W0BDI8-F1
#
_entry.id   AF-W0BDI8-F1
#
_cell.length_a   1.000
_cell.length_b   1.000
_cell.length_c   1.000
_cell.angle_alpha   90.00
_cell.angle_beta   90.00
_cell.angle_gamma   90.00
#
_symmetry.space_group_name_H-M   'P 1'
#
loop_
_entity.id
_entity.type
_entity.pdbx_description
1 polymer ?
#
loop_
_entity_poly.entity_id
_entity_poly.type
_entity_poly.pdbx_seq_one_letter_code
_entity_poly.pdbx_strand_id
1 'polypeptide(L)'
;MTLSFSAVIPANIPPHETIVLPISMSQPLERGERLAAIIQSIRDHKYDDRTTILVCDFLNRHNSSDSSSLDQGETFLKEHETILKHFRIVRWQEFISSRNEVFLEKYAEVCDKNKDASHFYLKMKKHGKNA
;
A
#
# COMPACT_ATOMS: atom_id res chain seq x y z
N MET A 1 -10.94 -12.53 -18.40
CA MET A 1 -9.57 -12.12 -18.73
C MET A 1 -8.63 -13.18 -18.22
N THR A 2 -7.69 -13.65 -19.05
CA THR A 2 -6.64 -14.57 -18.62
C THR A 2 -5.49 -13.70 -18.09
N LEU A 3 -5.18 -13.79 -16.80
CA LEU A 3 -4.07 -13.03 -16.21
C LEU A 3 -2.76 -13.78 -16.43
N SER A 4 -1.68 -13.06 -16.74
CA SER A 4 -0.33 -13.62 -16.87
C SER A 4 0.31 -13.98 -15.52
N PHE A 5 -0.30 -13.55 -14.42
CA PHE A 5 0.15 -13.79 -13.05
C PHE A 5 -0.94 -14.52 -12.24
N SER A 6 -0.51 -15.35 -11.30
CA SER A 6 -1.37 -15.90 -10.25
C SER A 6 -0.87 -15.43 -8.88
N ALA A 7 -1.81 -15.06 -8.01
CA ALA A 7 -1.53 -14.76 -6.61
C ALA A 7 -2.14 -15.83 -5.72
N VAL A 8 -1.41 -16.25 -4.70
CA VAL A 8 -1.86 -17.24 -3.72
C VAL A 8 -1.98 -16.55 -2.38
N ILE A 9 -3.22 -16.47 -1.89
CA ILE A 9 -3.52 -15.97 -0.55
C ILE A 9 -3.75 -17.18 0.36
N PRO A 10 -3.31 -17.14 1.63
CA PRO A 10 -3.61 -18.21 2.57
C PRO A 10 -5.12 -18.46 2.65
N ALA A 11 -5.55 -19.70 2.41
CA ALA A 11 -6.97 -20.05 2.28
C ALA A 11 -7.78 -19.97 3.59
N ASN A 12 -7.14 -19.70 4.73
CA ASN A 12 -7.75 -19.77 6.07
C ASN A 12 -7.35 -18.56 6.93
N ILE A 13 -7.63 -17.35 6.46
CA ILE A 13 -7.51 -16.16 7.31
C ILE A 13 -8.69 -16.15 8.29
N PRO A 14 -8.46 -16.21 9.63
CA PRO A 14 -9.50 -16.36 10.64
C PRO A 14 -10.63 -15.33 10.48
N PRO A 15 -11.93 -15.70 10.61
CA PRO A 15 -13.08 -14.84 10.27
C PRO A 15 -13.09 -13.43 10.87
N HIS A 16 -12.44 -13.23 12.02
CA HIS A 16 -12.43 -11.96 12.76
C HIS A 16 -11.26 -11.05 12.40
N GLU A 17 -10.34 -11.50 11.54
CA GLU A 17 -9.17 -10.71 11.15
C GLU A 17 -9.48 -9.80 9.97
N THR A 18 -8.84 -8.63 9.95
CA THR A 18 -8.85 -7.71 8.81
C THR A 18 -7.60 -7.92 7.98
N ILE A 19 -7.76 -7.97 6.67
CA ILE A 19 -6.63 -8.02 5.74
C ILE A 19 -6.29 -6.59 5.35
N VAL A 20 -5.03 -6.22 5.47
CA VAL A 20 -4.52 -4.93 4.97
C VAL A 20 -3.61 -5.22 3.79
N LEU A 21 -3.98 -4.71 2.61
CA LEU A 21 -3.14 -4.76 1.42
C LEU A 21 -2.51 -3.38 1.22
N PRO A 22 -1.25 -3.16 1.65
CA PRO A 22 -0.53 -1.92 1.39
C PRO A 22 -0.12 -1.86 -0.08
N ILE A 23 -0.30 -0.69 -0.70
CA ILE A 23 0.11 -0.43 -2.09
C ILE A 23 0.99 0.83 -2.13
N SER A 24 2.22 0.68 -2.58
CA SER A 24 3.18 1.74 -2.87
C SER A 24 3.14 2.15 -4.34
N MET A 25 2.99 3.44 -4.59
CA MET A 25 3.04 3.99 -5.95
C MET A 25 4.45 3.94 -6.55
N SER A 26 5.49 3.73 -5.74
CA SER A 26 6.88 3.65 -6.20
C SER A 26 7.28 2.28 -6.73
N GLN A 27 6.47 1.24 -6.54
CA GLN A 27 6.79 -0.12 -6.94
C GLN A 27 6.15 -0.46 -8.30
N PRO A 28 6.94 -0.65 -9.37
CA PRO A 28 6.41 -1.06 -10.67
C PRO A 28 5.65 -2.38 -10.63
N LEU A 29 5.97 -3.24 -9.65
CA LEU A 29 5.36 -4.56 -9.45
C LEU A 29 3.90 -4.51 -8.97
N GLU A 30 3.41 -3.35 -8.54
CA GLU A 30 2.07 -3.17 -7.97
C GLU A 30 1.11 -2.47 -8.93
N ARG A 31 1.49 -2.32 -10.20
CA ARG A 31 0.67 -1.73 -11.25
C ARG A 31 0.24 -2.79 -12.27
N GLY A 32 -1.00 -2.71 -12.75
CA GLY A 32 -1.50 -3.57 -13.84
C GLY A 32 -1.81 -5.02 -13.43
N GLU A 33 -1.37 -5.99 -14.23
CA GLU A 33 -1.82 -7.39 -14.18
C GLU A 33 -1.51 -8.12 -12.86
N ARG A 34 -0.43 -7.73 -12.15
CA ARG A 34 -0.08 -8.31 -10.85
C ARG A 34 -1.06 -7.90 -9.75
N LEU A 35 -1.40 -6.61 -9.68
CA LEU A 35 -2.42 -6.13 -8.76
C LEU A 35 -3.76 -6.79 -9.09
N ALA A 36 -4.11 -6.90 -10.37
CA ALA A 36 -5.32 -7.60 -10.80
C ALA A 36 -5.34 -9.06 -10.32
N ALA A 37 -4.21 -9.78 -10.39
CA ALA A 37 -4.10 -11.15 -9.89
C ALA A 37 -4.28 -11.27 -8.37
N ILE A 38 -3.69 -10.33 -7.60
CA ILE A 38 -3.88 -10.29 -6.14
C ILE A 38 -5.34 -10.04 -5.81
N ILE A 39 -5.95 -9.01 -6.40
CA ILE A 39 -7.34 -8.66 -6.17
C ILE A 39 -8.29 -9.78 -6.59
N GLN A 40 -8.01 -10.46 -7.71
CA GLN A 40 -8.78 -11.63 -8.11
C GLN A 40 -8.68 -12.76 -7.09
N SER A 41 -7.47 -13.06 -6.59
CA SER A 41 -7.26 -14.07 -5.55
C SER A 41 -8.03 -13.74 -4.26
N ILE A 42 -8.08 -12.46 -3.85
CA ILE A 42 -8.88 -12.02 -2.70
C ILE A 42 -10.38 -12.30 -2.92
N ARG A 43 -10.88 -11.99 -4.12
CA ARG A 43 -12.28 -12.20 -4.49
C ARG A 43 -12.63 -13.69 -4.58
N ASP A 44 -11.74 -14.51 -5.11
CA ASP A 44 -11.95 -15.96 -5.20
C ASP A 44 -12.09 -16.60 -3.80
N HIS A 45 -11.40 -16.04 -2.80
CA HIS A 45 -11.52 -16.43 -1.39
C HIS A 45 -12.68 -15.73 -0.65
N LYS A 46 -13.41 -14.81 -1.29
CA LYS A 46 -14.48 -14.00 -0.68
C LYS A 46 -14.01 -13.19 0.53
N TYR A 47 -12.86 -12.55 0.40
CA TYR A 47 -12.24 -11.73 1.44
C TYR A 47 -12.36 -10.23 1.16
N ASP A 48 -13.14 -9.82 0.16
CA ASP A 48 -13.31 -8.44 -0.27
C ASP A 48 -13.88 -7.53 0.82
N ASP A 49 -14.85 -8.01 1.59
CA ASP A 49 -15.47 -7.30 2.71
C ASP A 49 -14.53 -7.09 3.91
N ARG A 50 -13.53 -7.96 4.06
CA ARG A 50 -12.53 -7.95 5.14
C ARG A 50 -11.20 -7.35 4.73
N THR A 51 -11.06 -6.92 3.47
CA THR A 51 -9.83 -6.35 2.95
C THR A 51 -9.91 -4.82 2.90
N THR A 52 -8.92 -4.17 3.51
CA THR A 52 -8.67 -2.75 3.35
C THR A 52 -7.45 -2.54 2.46
N ILE A 53 -7.61 -1.78 1.39
CA ILE A 53 -6.53 -1.29 0.54
C ILE A 53 -5.94 -0.05 1.19
N LEU A 54 -4.67 -0.12 1.59
CA LEU A 54 -3.94 1.01 2.16
C LEU A 54 -3.05 1.62 1.08
N VAL A 55 -3.45 2.77 0.55
CA VAL A 55 -2.65 3.50 -0.45
C VAL A 55 -1.55 4.29 0.26
N CYS A 56 -0.31 3.88 0.06
CA CYS A 56 0.90 4.43 0.67
C CYS A 56 1.50 5.59 -0.15
N ASP A 57 0.65 6.44 -0.71
CA ASP A 57 1.03 7.55 -1.59
C ASP A 57 1.93 8.58 -0.91
N PHE A 58 1.53 9.09 0.25
CA PHE A 58 2.27 10.13 0.97
C PHE A 58 3.62 9.63 1.50
N LEU A 59 3.86 8.31 1.55
CA LEU A 59 5.18 7.75 1.86
C LEU A 59 6.19 7.99 0.73
N ASN A 60 5.74 8.30 -0.50
CA ASN A 60 6.65 8.65 -1.60
C ASN A 60 7.27 10.05 -1.47
N ARG A 61 6.82 10.89 -0.52
CA ARG A 61 7.37 12.24 -0.30
C ARG A 61 8.87 12.26 0.05
N HIS A 62 9.43 11.14 0.47
CA HIS A 62 10.88 11.02 0.69
C HIS A 62 11.67 10.97 -0.63
N ASN A 63 11.00 10.70 -1.74
CA ASN A 63 11.57 10.56 -3.08
C ASN A 63 11.09 11.66 -4.05
N SER A 64 10.03 12.40 -3.71
CA SER A 64 9.40 13.46 -4.52
C SER A 64 8.74 14.52 -3.63
N SER A 65 8.12 15.56 -4.20
CA SER A 65 7.35 16.52 -3.39
C SER A 65 6.06 15.90 -2.83
N ASP A 66 5.52 16.50 -1.76
CA ASP A 66 4.22 16.13 -1.19
C ASP A 66 3.11 16.15 -2.25
N SER A 67 3.03 17.24 -3.04
CA SER A 67 2.06 17.38 -4.12
C SER A 67 2.16 16.25 -5.15
N SER A 68 3.38 15.97 -5.64
CA SER A 68 3.61 14.91 -6.63
C SER A 68 3.25 13.53 -6.08
N SER A 69 3.49 13.30 -4.79
CA SER A 69 3.17 12.02 -4.13
C SER A 69 1.66 11.80 -4.04
N LEU A 70 0.90 12.85 -3.70
CA LEU A 70 -0.55 12.81 -3.65
C LEU A 70 -1.17 12.63 -5.04
N ASP A 71 -0.66 13.35 -6.05
CA ASP A 71 -1.11 13.25 -7.44
C ASP A 71 -0.89 11.84 -8.02
N GLN A 72 0.22 11.19 -7.66
CA GLN A 72 0.48 9.79 -8.03
C GLN A 72 -0.56 8.83 -7.44
N GLY A 73 -0.95 9.05 -6.18
CA GLY A 73 -2.01 8.28 -5.52
C GLY A 73 -3.36 8.45 -6.21
N GLU A 74 -3.74 9.68 -6.54
CA GLU A 74 -4.96 9.98 -7.29
C GLU A 74 -4.98 9.32 -8.67
N THR A 75 -3.86 9.45 -9.39
CA THR A 75 -3.71 8.83 -10.72
C THR A 75 -3.87 7.32 -10.63
N PHE A 76 -3.23 6.68 -9.65
CA PHE A 76 -3.36 5.24 -9.43
C PHE A 76 -4.79 4.80 -9.13
N LEU A 77 -5.49 5.51 -8.24
CA LEU A 77 -6.87 5.19 -7.89
C LEU A 77 -7.79 5.29 -9.09
N LYS A 78 -7.60 6.31 -9.93
CA LYS A 78 -8.35 6.48 -11.18
C LYS A 78 -8.06 5.37 -12.18
N GLU A 79 -6.79 5.02 -12.39
CA GLU A 79 -6.37 3.96 -13.31
C GLU A 79 -6.90 2.57 -12.89
N HIS A 80 -7.05 2.33 -11.58
CA HIS A 80 -7.41 1.01 -11.04
C HIS A 80 -8.81 0.96 -10.42
N GLU A 81 -9.64 2.00 -10.61
CA GLU A 81 -10.98 2.13 -10.04
C GLU A 81 -11.83 0.87 -10.23
N THR A 82 -11.82 0.33 -11.45
CA THR A 82 -12.60 -0.87 -11.79
C THR A 82 -12.12 -2.11 -11.03
N ILE A 83 -10.80 -2.28 -10.89
CA ILE A 83 -10.22 -3.42 -10.19
C ILE A 83 -10.46 -3.29 -8.68
N LEU A 84 -10.32 -2.09 -8.13
CA LEU A 84 -10.47 -1.82 -6.70
C LEU A 84 -11.93 -1.62 -6.25
N LYS A 85 -12.89 -1.77 -7.17
CA LYS A 85 -14.32 -1.66 -6.86
C LYS A 85 -14.73 -2.58 -5.70
N HIS A 86 -15.54 -2.01 -4.79
CA HIS A 86 -16.07 -2.62 -3.55
C HIS A 86 -15.08 -2.82 -2.41
N PHE A 87 -13.79 -2.53 -2.61
CA PHE A 87 -12.84 -2.54 -1.50
C PHE A 87 -12.97 -1.27 -0.66
N ARG A 88 -12.75 -1.42 0.65
CA ARG A 88 -12.46 -0.26 1.50
C ARG A 88 -11.07 0.26 1.15
N ILE A 89 -11.00 1.51 0.70
CA ILE A 89 -9.73 2.19 0.40
C ILE A 89 -9.47 3.21 1.50
N VAL A 90 -8.24 3.23 2.01
CA VAL A 90 -7.74 4.20 2.99
C VAL A 90 -6.42 4.76 2.48
N ARG A 91 -6.28 6.08 2.44
CA ARG A 91 -4.99 6.70 2.09
C ARG A 91 -4.10 6.83 3.33
N TRP A 92 -2.78 6.83 3.15
CA TRP A 92 -1.85 6.90 4.28
C TRP A 92 -2.06 8.16 5.13
N GLN A 93 -2.29 9.31 4.49
CA GLN A 93 -2.53 10.56 5.21
C GLN A 93 -3.83 10.51 6.04
N GLU A 94 -4.90 9.94 5.49
CA GLU A 94 -6.18 9.73 6.18
C GLU A 94 -6.03 8.73 7.32
N PHE A 95 -5.26 7.66 7.10
CA PHE A 95 -4.96 6.67 8.13
C PHE A 95 -4.31 7.34 9.33
N ILE A 96 -3.21 8.08 9.12
CA ILE A 96 -2.49 8.80 10.18
C ILE A 96 -3.41 9.82 10.88
N SER A 97 -4.16 10.62 10.11
CA SER A 97 -5.04 11.66 10.67
C SER A 97 -6.19 11.09 11.50
N SER A 98 -6.58 9.84 11.26
CA SER A 98 -7.64 9.16 12.03
C SER A 98 -7.14 8.44 13.30
N ARG A 99 -5.84 8.52 13.62
CA ARG A 99 -5.27 7.83 14.79
C ARG A 99 -5.42 8.66 16.06
N ASN A 100 -5.37 7.97 17.21
CA ASN A 100 -5.38 8.61 18.51
C ASN A 100 -4.00 9.17 18.90
N GLU A 101 -3.96 10.01 19.92
CA GLU A 101 -2.75 10.68 20.43
C GLU A 101 -1.64 9.67 20.75
N VAL A 102 -1.97 8.56 21.42
CA VAL A 102 -1.00 7.51 21.78
C VAL A 102 -0.28 6.92 20.55
N PHE A 103 -1.00 6.72 19.44
CA PHE A 103 -0.37 6.27 18.21
C PHE A 103 0.51 7.36 17.61
N LEU A 104 0.02 8.62 17.58
CA LEU A 104 0.74 9.74 17.00
C LEU A 104 2.05 10.02 17.75
N GLU A 105 2.05 9.92 19.07
CA GLU A 105 3.25 10.01 19.91
C GLU A 105 4.28 8.95 19.54
N LYS A 106 3.87 7.66 19.51
CA LYS A 106 4.77 6.56 19.12
C LYS A 106 5.27 6.71 17.69
N TYR A 107 4.42 7.17 16.78
CA TYR A 107 4.80 7.43 15.40
C TYR A 107 5.85 8.55 15.31
N ALA A 108 5.67 9.64 16.06
CA ALA A 108 6.64 10.73 16.14
C ALA A 108 7.98 10.26 16.73
N GLU A 109 7.98 9.47 17.82
CA GLU A 109 9.19 8.88 18.39
C GLU A 109 9.97 8.05 17.36
N VAL A 110 9.26 7.25 16.56
CA VAL A 110 9.85 6.46 15.47
C VAL A 110 10.40 7.36 14.37
N CYS A 111 9.68 8.41 13.97
CA CYS A 111 10.16 9.38 12.98
C CYS A 111 11.44 10.08 13.46
N ASP A 112 11.46 10.57 14.71
CA ASP A 112 12.60 11.28 15.30
C ASP A 112 13.83 10.36 15.41
N LYS A 113 13.64 9.15 15.93
CA LYS A 113 14.71 8.16 16.05
C LYS A 113 15.32 7.80 14.69
N ASN A 114 14.51 7.79 13.64
CA ASN A 114 14.95 7.44 12.29
C ASN A 114 15.28 8.67 11.41
N LYS A 115 15.21 9.89 11.96
CA LYS A 115 15.36 11.17 11.23
C LYS A 115 14.49 11.26 9.97
N ASP A 116 13.30 10.67 10.01
CA ASP A 116 12.37 10.52 8.88
C ASP A 116 12.98 9.85 7.62
N ALA A 117 14.17 9.23 7.75
CA ALA A 117 14.76 8.45 6.69
C ALA A 117 14.06 7.09 6.69
N SER A 118 13.21 6.84 5.69
CA SER A 118 12.65 5.50 5.51
C SER A 118 13.82 4.52 5.38
N HIS A 119 14.01 3.67 6.39
CA HIS A 119 15.07 2.67 6.39
C HIS A 119 14.98 1.78 5.13
N PHE A 120 13.79 1.67 4.55
CA PHE A 120 13.54 1.02 3.27
C PHE A 120 14.37 1.62 2.12
N TYR A 121 14.39 2.96 1.97
CA TYR A 121 15.18 3.63 0.94
C TYR A 121 16.69 3.51 1.19
N LEU A 122 17.13 3.61 2.45
CA LEU A 122 18.54 3.44 2.83
C LEU A 122 19.05 2.01 2.56
N LYS A 123 18.20 0.99 2.73
CA LYS A 123 18.55 -0.42 2.45
C LYS A 123 18.65 -0.70 0.94
N MET A 124 17.76 -0.11 0.13
CA MET A 124 17.77 -0.22 -1.33
C MET A 124 18.99 0.48 -1.95
N LYS A 125 19.37 1.66 -1.44
CA LYS A 125 20.57 2.39 -1.91
C LYS A 125 21.87 1.61 -1.71
N LYS A 126 21.95 0.76 -0.68
CA LYS A 126 23.08 -0.14 -0.44
C LYS A 126 23.21 -1.26 -1.47
N HIS A 127 22.13 -1.65 -2.15
CA HIS A 127 22.12 -2.76 -3.10
C HIS A 127 22.17 -2.31 -4.57
N GLY A 128 21.96 -1.01 -4.87
CA GLY A 128 21.97 -0.47 -6.24
C GLY A 128 23.28 0.17 -6.71
N LYS A 129 24.38 0.08 -5.95
CA LYS A 129 25.69 0.64 -6.35
C LYS A 129 26.69 -0.40 -6.89
N ASN A 130 26.33 -1.68 -6.91
CA ASN A 130 27.17 -2.76 -7.45
C ASN A 130 26.35 -3.71 -8.35
N ALA A 131 25.66 -3.16 -9.36
CA ALA A 131 25.13 -3.94 -10.48
C ALA A 131 25.43 -3.20 -11.78
#